data_AF-A0ABD4KSZ5-F1
#
_entry.id   AF-A0ABD4KSZ5-F1
#
_cell.length_a   1.000
_cell.length_b   1.000
_cell.length_c   1.000
_cell.angle_alpha   90.00
_cell.angle_beta   90.00
_cell.angle_gamma   90.00
#
_symmetry.space_group_name_H-M   'P 1'
#
loop_
_entity.id
_entity.type
_entity.pdbx_description
1 polymer ?
#
loop_
_entity_poly.entity_id
_entity_poly.type
_entity_poly.pdbx_seq_one_letter_code
_entity_poly.pdbx_strand_id
1 'polypeptide(L)'
;LERVKKGFQAGLITKDQYDYRLRELSSAFIAVDIPYSDEKLQVKKSFKYKVDSDGVFTLNLKEFNIIATAEDVEEFNLLNPERAGDLKVGGGLPRLAPHDLRRSFVVFMVKNRLGNALTVKYQLKHRNVNMSNWYANYSELARTNELLMDSQLMDEFNEAFEEAAVDAWDDIYNVSEHLSGTEGERIAKDNAERLAQGEEVVISRSELIALVRSGDKSIVLLPTGGYCTNPDCERLCSLMDIVEAPCSHKVVTDKAAKRFSRERDNLIASFRAINDMEDYANELILDARKKKIQSIEPTLVKHSIPFDNFNDEIKAVW
;
A
#
# COMPACT_ATOMS: atom_id res chain seq x y z
N LEU A 1 8.74 -26.30 8.57
CA LEU A 1 8.19 -26.74 9.89
C LEU A 1 8.22 -28.26 10.07
N GLU A 2 7.71 -29.05 9.12
CA GLU A 2 7.65 -30.52 9.23
C GLU A 2 9.00 -31.19 9.46
N ARG A 3 10.07 -30.71 8.82
CA ARG A 3 11.43 -31.25 8.96
C ARG A 3 11.99 -31.14 10.39
N VAL A 4 11.64 -30.08 11.14
CA VAL A 4 12.05 -29.90 12.55
C VAL A 4 11.30 -30.87 13.46
N LYS A 5 10.02 -31.13 13.16
CA LYS A 5 9.23 -32.14 13.88
C LYS A 5 9.81 -33.54 13.68
N LYS A 6 10.21 -33.90 12.46
CA LYS A 6 10.87 -35.18 12.16
C LYS A 6 12.20 -35.33 12.93
N GLY A 7 13.02 -34.29 12.99
CA GLY A 7 14.28 -34.31 13.75
C GLY A 7 14.08 -34.50 15.26
N PHE A 8 13.03 -33.92 15.85
CA PHE A 8 12.68 -34.13 17.27
C PHE A 8 12.19 -35.55 17.52
N GLN A 9 11.30 -36.07 16.65
CA GLN A 9 10.79 -37.44 16.73
C GLN A 9 11.89 -38.49 16.57
N ALA A 10 12.92 -38.21 15.77
CA ALA A 10 14.09 -39.06 15.60
C ALA A 10 15.12 -38.95 16.75
N GLY A 11 14.86 -38.15 17.78
CA GLY A 11 15.77 -37.97 18.93
C GLY A 11 17.06 -37.19 18.61
N LEU A 12 17.12 -36.55 17.43
CA LEU A 12 18.32 -35.84 16.97
C LEU A 12 18.49 -34.45 17.63
N ILE A 13 17.42 -33.92 18.23
CA ILE A 13 17.40 -32.57 18.83
C ILE A 13 16.65 -32.58 20.16
N THR A 14 17.08 -31.76 21.11
CA THR A 14 16.44 -31.66 22.42
C THR A 14 15.15 -30.84 22.36
N LYS A 15 14.31 -30.97 23.39
CA LYS A 15 13.04 -30.22 23.49
C LYS A 15 13.26 -28.70 23.45
N ASP A 16 14.26 -28.20 24.17
CA ASP A 16 14.60 -26.77 24.16
C ASP A 16 15.06 -26.28 22.78
N GLN A 17 15.82 -27.11 22.06
CA GLN A 17 16.25 -26.81 20.69
C GLN A 17 15.07 -26.82 19.72
N TYR A 18 14.11 -27.73 19.91
CA TYR A 18 12.88 -27.79 19.14
C TYR A 18 12.03 -26.53 19.32
N ASP A 19 11.77 -26.11 20.57
CA ASP A 19 10.94 -24.95 20.90
C ASP A 19 11.59 -23.62 20.46
N TYR A 20 12.92 -23.53 20.53
CA TYR A 20 13.68 -22.39 20.01
C TYR A 20 13.54 -22.28 18.49
N ARG A 21 13.76 -23.38 17.79
CA ARG A 21 13.69 -23.49 16.33
C ARG A 21 12.30 -23.20 15.76
N LEU A 22 11.26 -23.61 16.46
CA LEU A 22 9.87 -23.35 16.07
C LEU A 22 9.55 -21.87 16.14
N ARG A 23 10.02 -21.18 17.21
CA ARG A 23 9.93 -19.72 17.33
C ARG A 23 10.68 -18.99 16.22
N GLU A 24 11.86 -19.45 15.84
CA GLU A 24 12.61 -18.85 14.72
C GLU A 24 11.84 -18.97 13.40
N LEU A 25 11.33 -20.16 13.08
CA LEU A 25 10.58 -20.40 11.84
C LEU A 25 9.25 -19.62 11.80
N SER A 26 8.54 -19.51 12.93
CA SER A 26 7.30 -18.72 13.01
C SER A 26 7.55 -17.20 12.92
N SER A 27 8.78 -16.74 13.14
CA SER A 27 9.16 -15.33 13.06
C SER A 27 9.61 -14.88 11.66
N ALA A 28 9.75 -15.82 10.71
CA ALA A 28 10.17 -15.50 9.36
C ALA A 28 9.01 -14.87 8.56
N PHE A 29 9.20 -13.63 8.11
CA PHE A 29 8.22 -12.89 7.29
C PHE A 29 8.07 -13.47 5.87
N ILE A 30 9.09 -14.18 5.37
CA ILE A 30 9.09 -14.85 4.06
C ILE A 30 9.40 -16.32 4.30
N ALA A 31 8.43 -17.19 4.04
CA ALA A 31 8.63 -18.64 4.05
C ALA A 31 9.26 -19.05 2.72
N VAL A 32 10.60 -19.12 2.67
CA VAL A 32 11.28 -19.65 1.49
C VAL A 32 11.24 -21.17 1.56
N ASP A 33 10.84 -21.83 0.48
CA ASP A 33 10.96 -23.28 0.35
C ASP A 33 12.43 -23.60 0.01
N ILE A 34 13.27 -23.60 1.05
CA ILE A 34 14.72 -23.74 0.84
C ILE A 34 15.05 -25.21 0.56
N PRO A 35 15.68 -25.53 -0.58
CA PRO A 35 16.06 -26.89 -0.95
C PRO A 35 17.38 -27.27 -0.29
N TYR A 36 17.39 -27.39 1.04
CA TYR A 36 18.50 -28.03 1.73
C TYR A 36 18.40 -29.56 1.56
N SER A 37 19.55 -30.24 1.49
CA SER A 37 19.63 -31.69 1.68
C SER A 37 19.04 -32.08 3.04
N ASP A 38 18.12 -33.06 3.03
CA ASP A 38 17.17 -33.37 4.11
C ASP A 38 17.81 -33.63 5.49
N GLU A 39 19.03 -34.16 5.53
CA GLU A 39 19.75 -34.50 6.76
C GLU A 39 20.34 -33.27 7.48
N LYS A 40 20.82 -32.28 6.74
CA LYS A 40 21.54 -31.12 7.31
C LYS A 40 20.61 -30.15 8.04
N LEU A 41 19.34 -30.06 7.62
CA LEU A 41 18.32 -29.22 8.27
C LEU A 41 17.90 -29.75 9.64
N GLN A 42 17.91 -31.07 9.83
CA GLN A 42 17.46 -31.69 11.07
C GLN A 42 18.40 -31.37 12.24
N VAL A 43 19.69 -31.19 11.97
CA VAL A 43 20.74 -31.01 12.99
C VAL A 43 21.21 -29.54 13.12
N LYS A 44 20.74 -28.62 12.27
CA LYS A 44 21.19 -27.21 12.25
C LYS A 44 20.81 -26.47 13.53
N LYS A 45 21.79 -25.85 14.22
CA LYS A 45 21.60 -25.22 15.54
C LYS A 45 20.71 -23.97 15.53
N SER A 46 20.65 -23.23 14.43
CA SER A 46 19.77 -22.07 14.24
C SER A 46 19.42 -21.93 12.76
N PHE A 47 18.22 -21.44 12.48
CA PHE A 47 17.77 -21.07 11.13
C PHE A 47 18.06 -19.60 10.81
N LYS A 48 18.50 -18.81 11.80
CA LYS A 48 19.00 -17.46 11.57
C LYS A 48 20.33 -17.55 10.85
N TYR A 49 20.35 -17.01 9.64
CA TYR A 49 21.56 -16.88 8.87
C TYR A 49 22.35 -15.67 9.40
N LYS A 50 23.55 -15.89 9.95
CA LYS A 50 24.53 -14.82 10.15
C LYS A 50 25.22 -14.58 8.82
N VAL A 51 25.12 -13.36 8.31
CA VAL A 51 25.96 -12.92 7.20
C VAL A 51 27.36 -12.72 7.77
N ASP A 52 28.27 -13.63 7.44
CA ASP A 52 29.59 -13.67 8.09
C ASP A 52 30.48 -12.50 7.67
N SER A 53 31.27 -12.06 8.62
CA SER A 53 31.99 -10.78 8.68
C SER A 53 33.43 -10.88 8.19
N ASP A 54 33.66 -11.48 7.03
CA ASP A 54 34.98 -11.48 6.35
C ASP A 54 35.03 -10.45 5.20
N GLY A 55 34.28 -9.36 5.34
CA GLY A 55 34.36 -8.21 4.42
C GLY A 55 33.57 -8.33 3.13
N VAL A 56 32.91 -9.47 2.84
CA VAL A 56 31.97 -9.60 1.72
C VAL A 56 30.68 -10.25 2.19
N PHE A 57 29.64 -9.42 2.40
CA PHE A 57 28.29 -9.87 2.70
C PHE A 57 27.74 -10.69 1.51
N THR A 58 27.67 -12.02 1.66
CA THR A 58 26.90 -12.88 0.75
C THR A 58 26.00 -13.83 1.53
N LEU A 59 24.76 -13.97 1.04
CA LEU A 59 23.93 -15.14 1.34
C LEU A 59 24.65 -16.38 0.78
N ASN A 60 24.73 -17.47 1.55
CA ASN A 60 25.41 -18.70 1.11
C ASN A 60 24.52 -19.40 0.07
N LEU A 61 24.51 -18.87 -1.15
CA LEU A 61 23.65 -19.29 -2.26
C LEU A 61 23.83 -20.77 -2.62
N LYS A 62 24.99 -21.36 -2.28
CA LYS A 62 25.25 -22.81 -2.41
C LYS A 62 24.31 -23.65 -1.54
N GLU A 63 23.84 -23.12 -0.42
CA GLU A 63 22.87 -23.79 0.47
C GLU A 63 21.42 -23.64 -0.01
N PHE A 64 21.12 -22.63 -0.83
CA PHE A 64 19.75 -22.33 -1.27
C PHE A 64 19.38 -23.00 -2.61
N ASN A 65 20.31 -23.68 -3.27
CA ASN A 65 20.10 -24.37 -4.56
C ASN A 65 19.26 -23.55 -5.56
N ILE A 66 19.50 -22.24 -5.61
CA ILE A 66 18.86 -21.32 -6.56
C ILE A 66 19.65 -21.45 -7.85
N ILE A 67 19.02 -22.05 -8.85
CA ILE A 67 19.62 -22.34 -10.15
C ILE A 67 19.00 -21.39 -11.17
N ALA A 68 19.84 -20.60 -11.83
CA ALA A 68 19.38 -19.65 -12.86
C ALA A 68 18.91 -20.38 -14.12
N THR A 69 17.71 -20.03 -14.58
CA THR A 69 17.14 -20.41 -15.88
C THR A 69 17.76 -19.60 -17.02
N ALA A 70 17.36 -19.88 -18.26
CA ALA A 70 17.79 -19.08 -19.40
C ALA A 70 17.19 -17.66 -19.34
N GLU A 71 15.92 -17.54 -18.95
CA GLU A 71 15.28 -16.23 -18.78
C GLU A 71 15.97 -15.39 -17.69
N ASP A 72 16.34 -16.00 -16.57
CA ASP A 72 17.04 -15.31 -15.47
C ASP A 72 18.38 -14.72 -15.91
N VAL A 73 19.12 -15.43 -16.78
CA VAL A 73 20.42 -14.96 -17.30
C VAL A 73 20.24 -13.79 -18.26
N GLU A 74 19.22 -13.84 -19.12
CA GLU A 74 18.90 -12.76 -20.04
C GLU A 74 18.47 -11.49 -19.30
N GLU A 75 17.57 -11.63 -18.32
CA GLU A 75 17.14 -10.52 -17.47
C GLU A 75 18.32 -9.94 -16.66
N PHE A 76 19.18 -10.81 -16.09
CA PHE A 76 20.36 -10.37 -15.34
C PHE A 76 21.31 -9.53 -16.21
N ASN A 77 21.58 -9.97 -17.44
CA ASN A 77 22.47 -9.28 -18.36
C ASN A 77 21.88 -7.94 -18.84
N LEU A 78 20.58 -7.87 -19.06
CA LEU A 78 19.90 -6.63 -19.44
C LEU A 78 19.90 -5.59 -18.30
N LEU A 79 19.63 -6.03 -17.06
CA LEU A 79 19.58 -5.16 -15.89
C LEU A 79 20.97 -4.75 -15.38
N ASN A 80 22.01 -5.52 -15.73
CA ASN A 80 23.39 -5.28 -15.33
C ASN A 80 24.36 -5.41 -16.51
N PRO A 81 24.36 -4.46 -17.47
CA PRO A 81 25.20 -4.55 -18.66
C PRO A 81 26.70 -4.66 -18.37
N GLU A 82 27.17 -4.00 -17.31
CA GLU A 82 28.57 -4.05 -16.85
C GLU A 82 28.98 -5.42 -16.30
N ARG A 83 28.02 -6.29 -16.02
CA ARG A 83 28.19 -7.63 -15.45
C ARG A 83 27.68 -8.73 -16.37
N ALA A 84 27.45 -8.41 -17.64
CA ALA A 84 26.94 -9.36 -18.60
C ALA A 84 27.86 -10.60 -18.69
N GLY A 85 27.29 -11.79 -18.50
CA GLY A 85 28.03 -13.07 -18.49
C GLY A 85 28.53 -13.54 -17.12
N ASP A 86 28.35 -12.75 -16.06
CA ASP A 86 28.65 -13.18 -14.68
C ASP A 86 27.70 -14.30 -14.21
N LEU A 87 26.43 -14.27 -14.65
CA LEU A 87 25.42 -15.30 -14.38
C LEU A 87 25.36 -16.29 -15.55
N LYS A 88 25.36 -17.59 -15.24
CA LYS A 88 25.30 -18.69 -16.21
C LYS A 88 24.09 -19.58 -15.94
N VAL A 89 23.51 -20.13 -17.01
CA VAL A 89 22.40 -21.10 -16.92
C VAL A 89 22.88 -22.31 -16.12
N GLY A 90 22.08 -22.76 -15.15
CA GLY A 90 22.48 -23.83 -14.23
C GLY A 90 23.39 -23.37 -13.08
N GLY A 91 23.84 -22.12 -13.08
CA GLY A 91 24.66 -21.52 -12.03
C GLY A 91 23.83 -20.79 -10.97
N GLY A 92 24.45 -20.48 -9.83
CA GLY A 92 23.86 -19.62 -8.81
C GLY A 92 24.26 -18.14 -8.98
N LEU A 93 23.60 -17.24 -8.25
CA LEU A 93 23.94 -15.82 -8.27
C LEU A 93 25.43 -15.62 -7.89
N PRO A 94 26.22 -14.85 -8.67
CA PRO A 94 27.65 -14.66 -8.41
C PRO A 94 27.95 -13.91 -7.11
N ARG A 95 27.05 -13.00 -6.71
CA ARG A 95 27.13 -12.23 -5.46
C ARG A 95 25.75 -11.71 -5.08
N LEU A 96 25.39 -11.79 -3.81
CA LEU A 96 24.16 -11.21 -3.27
C LEU A 96 24.45 -10.45 -1.96
N ALA A 97 24.64 -9.14 -2.06
CA ALA A 97 24.82 -8.24 -0.92
C ALA A 97 23.49 -7.57 -0.50
N PRO A 98 23.38 -7.05 0.74
CA PRO A 98 22.20 -6.31 1.19
C PRO A 98 21.83 -5.12 0.29
N HIS A 99 22.83 -4.49 -0.32
CA HIS A 99 22.63 -3.43 -1.30
C HIS A 99 21.95 -3.95 -2.58
N ASP A 100 22.29 -5.16 -3.02
CA ASP A 100 21.70 -5.78 -4.21
C ASP A 100 20.22 -6.10 -3.96
N LEU A 101 19.85 -6.55 -2.76
CA LEU A 101 18.44 -6.74 -2.37
C LEU A 101 17.65 -5.43 -2.42
N ARG A 102 18.24 -4.33 -1.91
CA ARG A 102 17.63 -3.00 -2.01
C ARG A 102 17.44 -2.57 -3.47
N ARG A 103 18.43 -2.84 -4.33
CA ARG A 103 18.34 -2.53 -5.77
C ARG A 103 17.29 -3.39 -6.46
N SER A 104 17.24 -4.70 -6.19
CA SER A 104 16.22 -5.61 -6.73
C SER A 104 14.81 -5.17 -6.33
N PHE A 105 14.61 -4.71 -5.09
CA PHE A 105 13.32 -4.17 -4.66
C PHE A 105 12.90 -2.92 -5.45
N VAL A 106 13.84 -2.00 -5.70
CA VAL A 106 13.56 -0.80 -6.52
C VAL A 106 13.25 -1.18 -7.97
N VAL A 107 14.03 -2.09 -8.55
CA VAL A 107 13.79 -2.59 -9.91
C VAL A 107 12.42 -3.23 -10.01
N PHE A 108 12.04 -4.08 -9.05
CA PHE A 108 10.71 -4.70 -8.97
C PHE A 108 9.59 -3.66 -8.88
N MET A 109 9.73 -2.66 -8.00
CA MET A 109 8.74 -1.58 -7.82
C MET A 109 8.54 -0.77 -9.11
N VAL A 110 9.63 -0.41 -9.79
CA VAL A 110 9.55 0.40 -11.01
C VAL A 110 9.10 -0.44 -12.21
N LYS A 111 9.60 -1.67 -12.35
CA LYS A 111 9.22 -2.62 -13.41
C LYS A 111 7.70 -2.91 -13.39
N ASN A 112 7.14 -3.15 -12.20
CA ASN A 112 5.72 -3.47 -12.03
C ASN A 112 4.80 -2.26 -11.81
N ARG A 113 5.28 -1.03 -12.09
CA ARG A 113 4.50 0.23 -11.94
C ARG A 113 3.95 0.50 -10.53
N LEU A 114 4.55 -0.07 -9.50
CA LEU A 114 4.17 0.15 -8.09
C LEU A 114 4.74 1.46 -7.52
N GLY A 115 5.64 2.10 -8.25
CA GLY A 115 6.15 3.42 -7.91
C GLY A 115 7.03 3.99 -9.01
N ASN A 116 7.24 5.30 -8.97
CA ASN A 116 8.16 5.99 -9.87
C ASN A 116 9.44 6.40 -9.10
N ALA A 117 10.40 7.00 -9.80
CA ALA A 117 11.67 7.43 -9.20
C ALA A 117 11.49 8.40 -8.02
N LEU A 118 10.39 9.17 -7.97
CA LEU A 118 10.04 10.02 -6.83
C LEU A 118 9.59 9.19 -5.64
N THR A 119 8.72 8.20 -5.84
CA THR A 119 8.32 7.25 -4.79
C THR A 119 9.54 6.57 -4.17
N VAL A 120 10.47 6.10 -5.01
CA VAL A 120 11.73 5.48 -4.57
C VAL A 120 12.59 6.48 -3.78
N LYS A 121 12.69 7.74 -4.23
CA LYS A 121 13.42 8.79 -3.52
C LYS A 121 12.87 9.00 -2.11
N TYR A 122 11.56 9.09 -1.97
CA TYR A 122 10.91 9.29 -0.67
C TYR A 122 11.10 8.09 0.26
N GLN A 123 10.90 6.86 -0.23
CA GLN A 123 10.99 5.65 0.60
C GLN A 123 12.43 5.34 1.01
N LEU A 124 13.40 5.49 0.12
CA LEU A 124 14.82 5.23 0.41
C LEU A 124 15.58 6.47 0.90
N LYS A 125 14.88 7.59 1.11
CA LYS A 125 15.44 8.87 1.58
C LYS A 125 16.64 9.34 0.74
N HIS A 126 16.57 9.15 -0.57
CA HIS A 126 17.64 9.60 -1.46
C HIS A 126 17.72 11.12 -1.51
N ARG A 127 18.95 11.65 -1.52
CA ARG A 127 19.19 13.10 -1.58
C ARG A 127 18.76 13.72 -2.91
N ASN A 128 18.87 12.97 -4.01
CA ASN A 128 18.50 13.44 -5.35
C ASN A 128 17.84 12.30 -6.16
N VAL A 129 16.95 12.67 -7.09
CA VAL A 129 16.23 11.74 -7.99
C VAL A 129 17.22 10.96 -8.86
N ASN A 130 18.37 11.54 -9.20
CA ASN A 130 19.43 10.84 -9.96
C ASN A 130 19.93 9.58 -9.25
N MET A 131 19.93 9.55 -7.91
CA MET A 131 20.28 8.32 -7.17
C MET A 131 19.19 7.26 -7.35
N SER A 132 17.91 7.64 -7.29
CA SER A 132 16.79 6.74 -7.57
C SER A 132 16.81 6.24 -9.02
N ASN A 133 17.11 7.12 -9.97
CA ASN A 133 17.28 6.77 -11.38
C ASN A 133 18.45 5.80 -11.57
N TRP A 134 19.56 5.95 -10.83
CA TRP A 134 20.66 4.98 -10.89
C TRP A 134 20.23 3.56 -10.46
N TYR A 135 19.32 3.44 -9.50
CA TYR A 135 18.70 2.16 -9.15
C TYR A 135 17.69 1.65 -10.19
N ALA A 136 17.04 2.56 -10.92
CA ALA A 136 15.97 2.28 -11.89
C ALA A 136 16.42 2.30 -13.37
N ASN A 137 17.66 2.67 -13.66
CA ASN A 137 18.14 3.07 -14.99
C ASN A 137 17.97 1.98 -16.05
N TYR A 138 17.99 0.71 -15.61
CA TYR A 138 17.77 -0.43 -16.50
C TYR A 138 16.41 -1.10 -16.30
N SER A 139 15.66 -0.77 -15.23
CA SER A 139 14.26 -1.22 -15.09
C SER A 139 13.34 -0.45 -16.04
N GLU A 140 13.65 0.82 -16.33
CA GLU A 140 12.97 1.64 -17.36
C GLU A 140 13.23 1.11 -18.79
N LEU A 141 14.43 0.56 -19.03
CA LEU A 141 14.79 -0.05 -20.32
C LEU A 141 14.18 -1.46 -20.45
N ALA A 142 14.18 -2.25 -19.38
CA ALA A 142 13.43 -3.50 -19.25
C ALA A 142 11.90 -3.31 -19.19
N ARG A 143 11.41 -2.07 -18.96
CA ARG A 143 10.01 -1.66 -19.14
C ARG A 143 9.69 -1.39 -20.62
N THR A 144 10.68 -0.91 -21.38
CA THR A 144 10.52 -0.55 -22.81
C THR A 144 10.70 -1.76 -23.72
N ASN A 145 11.63 -2.66 -23.36
CA ASN A 145 11.67 -4.01 -23.92
C ASN A 145 10.58 -4.82 -23.22
N GLU A 146 9.71 -5.49 -23.97
CA GLU A 146 8.52 -6.22 -23.52
C GLU A 146 8.83 -7.45 -22.63
N LEU A 147 9.73 -7.35 -21.66
CA LEU A 147 9.89 -8.31 -20.58
C LEU A 147 8.69 -8.18 -19.66
N LEU A 148 7.64 -8.88 -20.08
CA LEU A 148 6.36 -9.14 -19.42
C LEU A 148 6.35 -8.62 -17.98
N MET A 149 5.56 -7.56 -17.74
CA MET A 149 4.99 -7.33 -16.41
C MET A 149 4.47 -8.67 -15.94
N ASP A 150 4.77 -9.05 -14.69
CA ASP A 150 4.30 -10.31 -14.15
C ASP A 150 2.76 -10.30 -14.26
N SER A 151 2.24 -11.03 -15.25
CA SER A 151 0.82 -11.00 -15.59
C SER A 151 0.01 -11.56 -14.45
N GLN A 152 0.56 -12.56 -13.74
CA GLN A 152 -0.05 -13.12 -12.55
C GLN A 152 -0.14 -12.06 -11.44
N LEU A 153 0.94 -11.31 -11.21
CA LEU A 153 0.93 -10.22 -10.22
C LEU A 153 -0.04 -9.09 -10.60
N MET A 154 -0.12 -8.74 -11.89
CA MET A 154 -1.08 -7.74 -12.36
C MET A 154 -2.52 -8.23 -12.26
N ASP A 155 -2.77 -9.51 -12.51
CA ASP A 155 -4.08 -10.13 -12.32
C ASP A 155 -4.45 -10.13 -10.83
N GLU A 156 -3.50 -10.44 -9.92
CA GLU A 156 -3.70 -10.33 -8.47
C GLU A 156 -4.02 -8.89 -8.04
N PHE A 157 -3.34 -7.88 -8.61
CA PHE A 157 -3.65 -6.47 -8.34
C PHE A 157 -5.03 -6.09 -8.87
N ASN A 158 -5.36 -6.48 -10.10
CA ASN A 158 -6.65 -6.18 -10.69
C ASN A 158 -7.78 -6.82 -9.87
N GLU A 159 -7.61 -8.07 -9.43
CA GLU A 159 -8.57 -8.75 -8.56
C GLU A 159 -8.73 -8.01 -7.22
N ALA A 160 -7.63 -7.59 -6.59
CA ALA A 160 -7.68 -6.81 -5.36
C ALA A 160 -8.33 -5.42 -5.55
N PHE A 161 -8.08 -4.75 -6.68
CA PHE A 161 -8.74 -3.49 -7.02
C PHE A 161 -10.23 -3.67 -7.30
N GLU A 162 -10.60 -4.72 -8.03
CA GLU A 162 -12.00 -5.09 -8.26
C GLU A 162 -12.72 -5.36 -6.93
N GLU A 163 -12.12 -6.15 -6.04
CA GLU A 163 -12.69 -6.46 -4.73
C GLU A 163 -12.86 -5.19 -3.88
N ALA A 164 -11.84 -4.33 -3.82
CA ALA A 164 -11.92 -3.06 -3.11
C ALA A 164 -12.97 -2.10 -3.69
N ALA A 165 -13.12 -2.07 -5.02
CA ALA A 165 -14.14 -1.27 -5.69
C ALA A 165 -15.55 -1.79 -5.40
N VAL A 166 -15.74 -3.11 -5.43
CA VAL A 166 -17.01 -3.76 -5.09
C VAL A 166 -17.38 -3.50 -3.64
N ASP A 167 -16.42 -3.62 -2.71
CA ASP A 167 -16.65 -3.30 -1.29
C ASP A 167 -17.03 -1.83 -1.09
N ALA A 168 -16.40 -0.91 -1.83
CA ALA A 168 -16.73 0.51 -1.75
C ALA A 168 -18.14 0.80 -2.28
N TRP A 169 -18.55 0.17 -3.39
CA TRP A 169 -19.91 0.31 -3.91
C TRP A 169 -20.96 -0.37 -3.05
N ASP A 170 -20.64 -1.52 -2.46
CA ASP A 170 -21.49 -2.21 -1.49
C ASP A 170 -21.72 -1.33 -0.25
N ASP A 171 -20.66 -0.67 0.24
CA ASP A 171 -20.77 0.31 1.33
C ASP A 171 -21.70 1.48 0.95
N ILE A 172 -21.63 1.96 -0.29
CA ILE A 172 -22.46 3.08 -0.78
C ILE A 172 -23.93 2.69 -0.95
N TYR A 173 -24.24 1.54 -1.56
CA TYR A 173 -25.61 1.17 -1.91
C TYR A 173 -26.33 0.37 -0.82
N ASN A 174 -25.61 -0.46 -0.06
CA ASN A 174 -26.23 -1.46 0.81
C ASN A 174 -25.97 -1.22 2.31
N VAL A 175 -24.85 -0.60 2.69
CA VAL A 175 -24.45 -0.47 4.12
C VAL A 175 -24.68 0.93 4.67
N SER A 176 -24.31 1.98 3.94
CA SER A 176 -24.42 3.35 4.40
C SER A 176 -25.86 3.84 4.37
N GLU A 177 -26.33 4.38 5.49
CA GLU A 177 -27.66 4.97 5.61
C GLU A 177 -27.67 6.39 5.07
N HIS A 178 -26.59 7.14 5.33
CA HIS A 178 -26.43 8.50 4.84
C HIS A 178 -25.27 8.57 3.85
N LEU A 179 -25.49 9.29 2.75
CA LEU A 179 -24.46 9.62 1.79
C LEU A 179 -24.36 11.15 1.66
N SER A 180 -23.14 11.66 1.59
CA SER A 180 -22.89 13.07 1.32
C SER A 180 -21.81 13.28 0.27
N GLY A 181 -21.60 14.53 -0.12
CA GLY A 181 -20.83 14.89 -1.30
C GLY A 181 -21.75 14.95 -2.52
N THR A 182 -21.35 15.71 -3.54
CA THR A 182 -22.22 16.03 -4.67
C THR A 182 -22.77 14.78 -5.36
N GLU A 183 -21.94 13.76 -5.56
CA GLU A 183 -22.37 12.50 -6.16
C GLU A 183 -23.08 11.60 -5.15
N GLY A 184 -22.65 11.60 -3.88
CA GLY A 184 -23.32 10.83 -2.83
C GLY A 184 -24.77 11.29 -2.60
N GLU A 185 -25.01 12.60 -2.66
CA GLU A 185 -26.34 13.20 -2.54
C GLU A 185 -27.22 12.89 -3.76
N ARG A 186 -26.62 12.85 -4.96
CA ARG A 186 -27.32 12.41 -6.17
C ARG A 186 -27.78 10.96 -6.05
N ILE A 187 -26.89 10.07 -5.58
CA ILE A 187 -27.20 8.65 -5.37
C ILE A 187 -28.25 8.47 -4.28
N ALA A 188 -28.13 9.16 -3.15
CA ALA A 188 -29.12 9.09 -2.07
C ALA A 188 -30.52 9.53 -2.54
N LYS A 189 -30.59 10.57 -3.38
CA LYS A 189 -31.85 11.05 -3.94
C LYS A 189 -32.47 10.03 -4.90
N ASP A 190 -31.68 9.47 -5.82
CA ASP A 190 -32.10 8.43 -6.75
C ASP A 190 -32.63 7.19 -6.00
N ASN A 191 -31.88 6.75 -4.99
CA ASN A 191 -32.26 5.65 -4.12
C ASN A 191 -33.58 5.93 -3.38
N ALA A 192 -33.77 7.14 -2.86
CA ALA A 192 -35.02 7.53 -2.20
C ALA A 192 -36.22 7.56 -3.16
N GLU A 193 -36.02 8.03 -4.39
CA GLU A 193 -37.06 8.04 -5.43
C GLU A 193 -37.47 6.62 -5.84
N ARG A 194 -36.51 5.71 -6.01
CA ARG A 194 -36.76 4.29 -6.31
C ARG A 194 -37.45 3.56 -5.16
N LEU A 195 -37.04 3.82 -3.92
CA LEU A 195 -37.68 3.26 -2.74
C LEU A 195 -39.13 3.75 -2.60
N ALA A 196 -39.40 5.02 -2.93
CA ALA A 196 -40.76 5.58 -2.93
C ALA A 196 -41.66 4.95 -4.00
N GLN A 197 -41.08 4.45 -5.09
CA GLN A 197 -41.78 3.68 -6.14
C GLN A 197 -41.99 2.20 -5.75
N GLY A 198 -41.48 1.77 -4.60
CA GLY A 198 -41.58 0.39 -4.10
C GLY A 198 -40.51 -0.55 -4.66
N GLU A 199 -39.44 -0.02 -5.26
CA GLU A 199 -38.30 -0.82 -5.73
C GLU A 199 -37.34 -1.16 -4.58
N GLU A 200 -36.72 -2.33 -4.67
CA GLU A 200 -35.60 -2.70 -3.81
C GLU A 200 -34.31 -2.10 -4.39
N VAL A 201 -33.61 -1.30 -3.60
CA VAL A 201 -32.40 -0.55 -4.02
C VAL A 201 -31.11 -1.35 -3.77
N VAL A 202 -31.25 -2.57 -3.25
CA VAL A 202 -30.12 -3.45 -2.96
C VAL A 202 -29.51 -3.94 -4.26
N ILE A 203 -28.22 -3.63 -4.47
CA ILE A 203 -27.47 -4.17 -5.61
C ILE A 203 -26.73 -5.41 -5.15
N SER A 204 -26.90 -6.51 -5.86
CA SER A 204 -26.19 -7.75 -5.52
C SER A 204 -24.68 -7.61 -5.77
N ARG A 205 -23.86 -8.28 -4.95
CA ARG A 205 -22.40 -8.28 -5.14
C ARG A 205 -21.98 -8.78 -6.53
N SER A 206 -22.68 -9.77 -7.09
CA SER A 206 -22.45 -10.27 -8.45
C SER A 206 -22.69 -9.21 -9.53
N GLU A 207 -23.70 -8.36 -9.35
CA GLU A 207 -24.02 -7.27 -10.26
C GLU A 207 -23.00 -6.13 -10.14
N LEU A 208 -22.56 -5.79 -8.92
CA LEU A 208 -21.48 -4.83 -8.71
C LEU A 208 -20.17 -5.28 -9.39
N ILE A 209 -19.81 -6.56 -9.29
CA ILE A 209 -18.63 -7.11 -9.98
C ILE A 209 -18.76 -6.92 -11.50
N ALA A 210 -19.93 -7.23 -12.07
CA ALA A 210 -20.15 -7.06 -13.51
C ALA A 210 -20.00 -5.59 -13.94
N LEU A 211 -20.57 -4.65 -13.17
CA LEU A 211 -20.52 -3.22 -13.44
C LEU A 211 -19.09 -2.65 -13.30
N VAL A 212 -18.33 -3.08 -12.31
CA VAL A 212 -16.92 -2.69 -12.16
C VAL A 212 -16.08 -3.22 -13.31
N ARG A 213 -16.23 -4.51 -13.69
CA ARG A 213 -15.50 -5.13 -14.80
C ARG A 213 -15.82 -4.53 -16.16
N SER A 214 -17.08 -4.13 -16.37
CA SER A 214 -17.50 -3.46 -17.60
C SER A 214 -16.93 -2.04 -17.75
N GLY A 215 -16.46 -1.44 -16.64
CA GLY A 215 -16.02 -0.05 -16.59
C GLY A 215 -17.15 0.96 -16.35
N ASP A 216 -18.40 0.52 -16.28
CA ASP A 216 -19.58 1.39 -16.04
C ASP A 216 -19.55 2.05 -14.65
N LYS A 217 -18.91 1.39 -13.66
CA LYS A 217 -18.75 1.92 -12.30
C LYS A 217 -17.28 1.93 -11.88
N SER A 218 -16.62 3.06 -12.06
CA SER A 218 -15.29 3.32 -11.50
C SER A 218 -15.38 3.97 -10.12
N ILE A 219 -14.50 3.57 -9.20
CA ILE A 219 -14.39 4.18 -7.88
C ILE A 219 -12.94 4.15 -7.38
N VAL A 220 -12.51 5.25 -6.78
CA VAL A 220 -11.18 5.40 -6.18
C VAL A 220 -11.32 5.89 -4.76
N LEU A 221 -10.63 5.23 -3.82
CA LEU A 221 -10.55 5.68 -2.43
C LEU A 221 -9.65 6.92 -2.33
N LEU A 222 -10.22 8.00 -1.79
CA LEU A 222 -9.49 9.23 -1.55
C LEU A 222 -8.63 9.11 -0.28
N PRO A 223 -7.47 9.80 -0.20
CA PRO A 223 -6.64 9.81 1.02
C PRO A 223 -7.37 10.33 2.26
N THR A 224 -8.39 11.17 2.06
CA THR A 224 -9.27 11.69 3.10
C THR A 224 -10.23 10.62 3.65
N GLY A 225 -10.44 9.52 2.92
CA GLY A 225 -11.30 8.42 3.31
C GLY A 225 -12.69 8.43 2.66
N GLY A 226 -13.02 9.45 1.87
CA GLY A 226 -14.17 9.40 0.95
C GLY A 226 -13.81 8.68 -0.36
N TYR A 227 -14.76 8.64 -1.30
CA TYR A 227 -14.59 8.03 -2.61
C TYR A 227 -14.73 9.06 -3.74
N CYS A 228 -14.11 8.78 -4.87
CA CYS A 228 -14.26 9.52 -6.13
C CYS A 228 -14.73 8.56 -7.22
N THR A 229 -15.79 8.92 -7.93
CA THR A 229 -16.35 8.08 -9.01
C THR A 229 -15.76 8.36 -10.39
N ASN A 230 -14.95 9.42 -10.53
CA ASN A 230 -14.31 9.77 -11.80
C ASN A 230 -13.05 8.90 -12.02
N PRO A 231 -12.98 8.10 -13.10
CA PRO A 231 -11.84 7.23 -13.38
C PRO A 231 -10.57 8.01 -13.78
N ASP A 232 -10.73 9.18 -14.40
CA ASP A 232 -9.64 9.96 -14.99
C ASP A 232 -9.25 11.16 -14.10
N CYS A 233 -9.62 11.13 -12.82
CA CYS A 233 -9.36 12.24 -11.90
C CYS A 233 -7.92 12.21 -11.38
N GLU A 234 -7.09 13.13 -11.86
CA GLU A 234 -5.72 13.33 -11.34
C GLU A 234 -5.67 14.24 -10.10
N ARG A 235 -6.82 14.73 -9.60
CA ARG A 235 -6.89 15.72 -8.51
C ARG A 235 -6.66 15.06 -7.15
N LEU A 236 -5.75 15.61 -6.36
CA LEU A 236 -5.57 15.22 -4.95
C LEU A 236 -6.63 15.89 -4.06
N CYS A 237 -7.77 15.22 -3.86
CA CYS A 237 -8.95 15.76 -3.15
C CYS A 237 -8.82 15.87 -1.61
N SER A 238 -7.66 16.28 -1.08
CA SER A 238 -7.44 16.43 0.38
C SER A 238 -7.30 17.88 0.85
N LEU A 239 -6.52 18.67 0.13
CA LEU A 239 -6.19 20.06 0.43
C LEU A 239 -6.96 21.06 -0.45
N MET A 240 -7.29 20.65 -1.68
CA MET A 240 -7.94 21.54 -2.67
C MET A 240 -9.41 21.85 -2.32
N ASP A 241 -10.06 21.01 -1.51
CA ASP A 241 -11.43 21.24 -1.01
C ASP A 241 -11.55 22.49 -0.12
N ILE A 242 -10.42 23.07 0.33
CA ILE A 242 -10.40 24.31 1.13
C ILE A 242 -10.37 25.56 0.23
N VAL A 243 -9.84 25.43 -0.99
CA VAL A 243 -9.52 26.57 -1.87
C VAL A 243 -10.46 26.63 -3.08
N GLU A 244 -11.02 25.50 -3.49
CA GLU A 244 -11.85 25.35 -4.68
C GLU A 244 -13.16 24.65 -4.35
N ALA A 245 -14.12 24.72 -5.29
CA ALA A 245 -15.40 24.05 -5.14
C ALA A 245 -15.23 22.53 -4.90
N PRO A 246 -16.11 21.93 -4.06
CA PRO A 246 -16.09 20.49 -3.80
C PRO A 246 -16.29 19.70 -5.09
N CYS A 247 -15.50 18.63 -5.27
CA CYS A 247 -15.55 17.80 -6.47
C CYS A 247 -16.96 17.21 -6.69
N SER A 248 -17.45 17.28 -7.93
CA SER A 248 -18.75 16.75 -8.34
C SER A 248 -18.86 15.23 -8.15
N HIS A 249 -17.75 14.50 -8.24
CA HIS A 249 -17.70 13.05 -8.20
C HIS A 249 -17.42 12.47 -6.81
N LYS A 250 -17.42 13.33 -5.78
CA LYS A 250 -17.10 12.92 -4.40
C LYS A 250 -18.31 12.26 -3.75
N VAL A 251 -18.06 11.11 -3.13
CA VAL A 251 -19.02 10.36 -2.31
C VAL A 251 -18.42 10.16 -0.92
N VAL A 252 -19.22 10.38 0.11
CA VAL A 252 -18.84 10.16 1.51
C VAL A 252 -19.89 9.27 2.16
N THR A 253 -19.43 8.11 2.60
CA THR A 253 -20.18 7.10 3.39
C THR A 253 -20.16 7.42 4.89
N ASP A 254 -21.03 6.77 5.67
CA ASP A 254 -21.03 6.88 7.15
C ASP A 254 -19.69 6.50 7.78
N LYS A 255 -19.03 5.47 7.24
CA LYS A 255 -17.69 5.04 7.68
C LYS A 255 -16.65 6.15 7.47
N ALA A 256 -16.69 6.80 6.30
CA ALA A 256 -15.84 7.94 5.99
C ALA A 256 -16.15 9.15 6.89
N ALA A 257 -17.43 9.45 7.13
CA ALA A 257 -17.85 10.53 8.01
C ALA A 257 -17.37 10.34 9.46
N LYS A 258 -17.42 9.11 9.99
CA LYS A 258 -16.82 8.78 11.31
C LYS A 258 -15.31 9.00 11.33
N ARG A 259 -14.61 8.75 10.23
CA ARG A 259 -13.17 9.06 10.11
C ARG A 259 -12.93 10.56 10.10
N PHE A 260 -13.77 11.34 9.42
CA PHE A 260 -13.71 12.80 9.45
C PHE A 260 -13.97 13.38 10.83
N SER A 261 -14.89 12.81 11.61
CA SER A 261 -15.08 13.21 13.02
C SER A 261 -13.79 13.03 13.84
N ARG A 262 -13.08 11.90 13.70
CA ARG A 262 -11.79 11.70 14.37
C ARG A 262 -10.70 12.65 13.87
N GLU A 263 -10.65 12.88 12.56
CA GLU A 263 -9.71 13.83 11.96
C GLU A 263 -9.94 15.24 12.51
N ARG A 264 -11.20 15.66 12.60
CA ARG A 264 -11.61 16.94 13.18
C ARG A 264 -11.15 17.07 14.63
N ASP A 265 -11.36 16.07 15.47
CA ASP A 265 -10.96 16.14 16.88
C ASP A 265 -9.43 16.26 17.03
N ASN A 266 -8.68 15.53 16.20
CA ASN A 266 -7.22 15.64 16.15
C ASN A 266 -6.76 17.02 15.65
N LEU A 267 -7.45 17.58 14.65
CA LEU A 267 -7.17 18.92 14.14
C LEU A 267 -7.46 19.99 15.19
N ILE A 268 -8.54 19.87 15.97
CA ILE A 268 -8.87 20.79 17.07
C ILE A 268 -7.82 20.71 18.18
N ALA A 269 -7.46 19.50 18.61
CA ALA A 269 -6.42 19.31 19.61
C ALA A 269 -5.08 19.93 19.16
N SER A 270 -4.71 19.69 17.89
CA SER A 270 -3.48 20.25 17.33
C SER A 270 -3.58 21.77 17.10
N PHE A 271 -4.75 22.30 16.74
CA PHE A 271 -5.00 23.74 16.60
C PHE A 271 -4.78 24.43 17.96
N ARG A 272 -5.43 23.94 19.02
CA ARG A 272 -5.30 24.50 20.37
C ARG A 272 -3.85 24.48 20.85
N ALA A 273 -3.16 23.36 20.69
CA ALA A 273 -1.76 23.22 21.10
C ALA A 273 -0.82 24.21 20.39
N ILE A 274 -1.03 24.49 19.10
CA ILE A 274 -0.23 25.49 18.36
C ILE A 274 -0.68 26.91 18.70
N ASN A 275 -1.99 27.13 18.86
CA ASN A 275 -2.55 28.44 19.18
C ASN A 275 -2.09 28.94 20.57
N ASP A 276 -1.88 28.02 21.52
CA ASP A 276 -1.35 28.31 22.84
C ASP A 276 0.15 28.67 22.85
N MET A 277 0.87 28.48 21.73
CA MET A 277 2.25 28.95 21.60
C MET A 277 2.35 30.45 21.28
N GLU A 278 1.22 31.07 20.87
CA GLU A 278 1.10 32.51 20.61
C GLU A 278 2.15 33.07 19.63
N ASP A 279 2.65 32.24 18.71
CA ASP A 279 3.65 32.60 17.72
C ASP A 279 2.99 32.97 16.38
N TYR A 280 3.23 34.20 15.93
CA TYR A 280 2.72 34.74 14.66
C TYR A 280 3.15 33.92 13.44
N ALA A 281 4.29 33.22 13.49
CA ALA A 281 4.76 32.38 12.40
C ALA A 281 3.79 31.23 12.06
N ASN A 282 2.89 30.89 13.00
CA ASN A 282 1.91 29.81 12.85
C ASN A 282 0.54 30.26 12.32
N GLU A 283 0.32 31.56 12.08
CA GLU A 283 -0.99 32.11 11.69
C GLU A 283 -1.57 31.40 10.44
N LEU A 284 -0.76 31.22 9.39
CA LEU A 284 -1.17 30.54 8.16
C LEU A 284 -1.58 29.07 8.38
N ILE A 285 -0.88 28.37 9.26
CA ILE A 285 -1.16 26.96 9.59
C ILE A 285 -2.45 26.87 10.40
N LEU A 286 -2.65 27.80 11.33
CA LEU A 286 -3.86 27.88 12.14
C LEU A 286 -5.09 28.21 11.27
N ASP A 287 -4.99 29.17 10.35
CA ASP A 287 -6.07 29.50 9.40
C ASP A 287 -6.45 28.30 8.52
N ALA A 288 -5.47 27.61 7.92
CA ALA A 288 -5.71 26.43 7.10
C ALA A 288 -6.41 25.31 7.90
N ARG A 289 -6.01 25.08 9.15
CA ARG A 289 -6.64 24.10 10.03
C ARG A 289 -8.05 24.49 10.43
N LYS A 290 -8.28 25.76 10.76
CA LYS A 290 -9.61 26.30 11.07
C LYS A 290 -10.57 26.07 9.90
N LYS A 291 -10.17 26.44 8.68
CA LYS A 291 -10.96 26.19 7.46
C LYS A 291 -11.22 24.71 7.24
N LYS A 292 -10.23 23.83 7.46
CA LYS A 292 -10.41 22.38 7.34
C LYS A 292 -11.41 21.84 8.36
N ILE A 293 -11.32 22.24 9.63
CA ILE A 293 -12.28 21.84 10.69
C ILE A 293 -13.69 22.25 10.28
N GLN A 294 -13.90 23.51 9.88
CA GLN A 294 -15.19 24.02 9.45
C GLN A 294 -15.73 23.33 8.19
N SER A 295 -14.85 22.89 7.27
CA SER A 295 -15.27 22.15 6.08
C SER A 295 -15.83 20.75 6.38
N ILE A 296 -15.46 20.16 7.52
CA ILE A 296 -15.91 18.82 7.93
C ILE A 296 -17.30 18.86 8.58
N GLU A 297 -17.62 19.93 9.31
CA GLU A 297 -18.86 20.03 10.10
C GLU A 297 -20.16 19.83 9.28
N PRO A 298 -20.33 20.40 8.07
CA PRO A 298 -21.50 20.13 7.23
C PRO A 298 -21.67 18.66 6.88
N THR A 299 -20.57 17.93 6.72
CA THR A 299 -20.59 16.48 6.46
C THR A 299 -21.11 15.75 7.71
N LEU A 300 -20.62 16.09 8.90
CA LEU A 300 -21.07 15.47 10.15
C LEU A 300 -22.57 15.70 10.40
N VAL A 301 -23.08 16.90 10.05
CA VAL A 301 -24.53 17.20 10.11
C VAL A 301 -25.31 16.28 9.18
N LYS A 302 -24.88 16.10 7.93
CA LYS A 302 -25.56 15.24 6.94
C LYS A 302 -25.58 13.77 7.35
N HIS A 303 -24.58 13.33 8.11
CA HIS A 303 -24.47 11.96 8.63
C HIS A 303 -24.99 11.80 10.08
N SER A 304 -25.67 12.81 10.63
CA SER A 304 -26.23 12.78 11.99
C SER A 304 -25.21 12.42 13.09
N ILE A 305 -23.95 12.79 12.90
CA ILE A 305 -22.88 12.55 13.87
C ILE A 305 -22.85 13.71 14.86
N PRO A 306 -22.90 13.48 16.19
CA PRO A 306 -22.86 14.56 17.18
C PRO A 306 -21.46 15.18 17.26
N PHE A 307 -21.40 16.52 17.27
CA PHE A 307 -20.17 17.29 17.47
C PHE A 307 -20.51 18.69 18.04
N ASP A 308 -19.53 19.32 18.69
CA ASP A 308 -19.64 20.70 19.17
C ASP A 308 -19.06 21.67 18.13
N ASN A 309 -19.79 22.70 17.68
CA ASN A 309 -19.30 23.66 16.68
C ASN A 309 -17.96 24.31 17.08
N PHE A 310 -17.02 24.36 16.15
CA PHE A 310 -15.69 24.94 16.38
C PHE A 310 -15.70 26.47 16.17
N ASN A 311 -15.53 27.21 17.28
CA ASN A 311 -15.54 28.68 17.29
C ASN A 311 -14.26 29.32 17.82
N ASP A 312 -13.18 28.54 18.02
CA ASP A 312 -11.95 29.08 18.61
C ASP A 312 -11.32 30.15 17.69
N GLU A 313 -10.83 31.23 18.31
CA GLU A 313 -10.12 32.32 17.63
C GLU A 313 -8.60 32.10 17.65
N ILE A 314 -7.93 32.63 16.64
CA ILE A 314 -6.45 32.61 16.58
C ILE A 314 -5.95 33.67 17.55
N LYS A 315 -5.16 33.25 18.54
CA LYS A 315 -4.60 34.12 19.59
C LYS A 315 -3.37 34.89 19.12
N ALA A 316 -2.74 34.50 18.02
CA ALA A 316 -1.60 35.22 17.47
C ALA A 316 -2.01 36.65 17.09
N VAL A 317 -1.58 37.62 17.89
CA VAL A 317 -1.77 39.06 17.64
C VAL A 317 -0.49 39.59 17.01
N TRP A 318 -0.65 40.38 15.94
CA TRP A 318 0.40 41.15 15.29
C TRP A 318 1.07 42.17 16.22
#